data_AF-A0A7C9EX22-F1
#
_entry.id   AF-A0A7C9EX22-F1
#
_cell.length_a   1.000
_cell.length_b   1.000
_cell.length_c   1.000
_cell.angle_alpha   90.00
_cell.angle_beta   90.00
_cell.angle_gamma   90.00
#
_symmetry.space_group_name_H-M   'P 1'
#
loop_
_entity.id
_entity.type
_entity.pdbx_description
1 polymer ?
#
loop_
_entity_poly.entity_id
_entity_poly.type
_entity_poly.pdbx_seq_one_letter_code
_entity_poly.pdbx_strand_id
1 'polypeptide(L)'
;MDCLLAEFHKACIYTVPKHVIYSKAAFEAKEAYFRAIGYREEEGKLETTEKYLERLGSYMKLYGALVQTEAQGVQNMHGLEEGWVWLARFLNNLPANVYTAVALEAFLRMAGFALHRKYKSQFRKILKAISEQFIQALKDRGDPRISSVITRLQDYMESNAFLKEPEGWRLKDSLLSSDLVPDADHRQQHYYSQDRHFYYQR
;
A
#
# COMPACT_ATOMS: atom_id res chain seq x y z
N MET A 1 -0.46 19.24 -1.40
CA MET A 1 0.30 17.99 -1.20
C MET A 1 0.72 17.85 0.26
N ASP A 2 1.26 18.90 0.88
CA ASP A 2 1.85 18.84 2.23
C ASP A 2 0.92 18.36 3.34
N CYS A 3 -0.34 18.82 3.39
CA CYS A 3 -1.30 18.33 4.40
C CYS A 3 -1.56 16.82 4.28
N LEU A 4 -1.61 16.30 3.05
CA LEU A 4 -1.78 14.86 2.81
C LEU A 4 -0.56 14.09 3.30
N LEU A 5 0.64 14.56 2.94
CA LEU A 5 1.90 13.95 3.39
C LEU A 5 2.02 13.98 4.91
N ALA A 6 1.63 15.08 5.56
CA ALA A 6 1.61 15.17 7.02
C ALA A 6 0.74 14.07 7.67
N GLU A 7 -0.47 13.82 7.13
CA GLU A 7 -1.33 12.75 7.62
C GLU A 7 -0.76 11.35 7.35
N PHE A 8 -0.13 11.13 6.19
CA PHE A 8 0.57 9.86 5.90
C PHE A 8 1.71 9.60 6.87
N HIS A 9 2.55 10.61 7.09
CA HIS A 9 3.71 10.54 7.96
C HIS A 9 3.31 10.29 9.42
N LYS A 10 2.18 10.89 9.85
CA LYS A 10 1.57 10.65 11.16
C LYS A 10 1.00 9.25 11.28
N ALA A 11 0.34 8.75 10.23
CA ALA A 11 -0.29 7.43 10.23
C ALA A 11 0.71 6.26 10.13
N CYS A 12 1.82 6.46 9.41
CA CYS A 12 2.84 5.43 9.17
C CYS A 12 4.23 6.06 9.02
N ILE A 13 5.08 5.87 10.02
CA ILE A 13 6.45 6.44 10.05
C ILE A 13 7.34 5.96 8.89
N TYR A 14 7.01 4.82 8.25
CA TYR A 14 7.77 4.26 7.14
C TYR A 14 7.54 4.98 5.81
N THR A 15 6.54 5.86 5.73
CA THR A 15 6.40 6.79 4.61
C THR A 15 7.52 7.86 4.60
N VAL A 16 8.19 8.09 5.74
CA VAL A 16 9.33 9.02 5.92
C VAL A 16 10.71 8.32 5.93
N PRO A 17 10.81 7.08 5.46
CA PRO A 17 11.82 6.08 5.89
C PRO A 17 12.37 6.29 7.30
N LYS A 18 11.53 6.13 8.33
CA LYS A 18 11.98 6.20 9.73
C LYS A 18 11.72 4.88 10.46
N HIS A 19 12.70 4.46 11.26
CA HIS A 19 12.54 3.39 12.24
C HIS A 19 13.16 3.81 13.56
N VAL A 20 12.43 3.61 14.66
CA VAL A 20 12.95 3.84 16.00
C VAL A 20 13.37 2.49 16.58
N ILE A 21 14.60 2.41 17.09
CA ILE A 21 15.10 1.19 17.71
C ILE A 21 14.75 1.22 19.20
N TYR A 22 14.19 0.13 19.69
CA TYR A 22 13.90 0.00 21.11
C TYR A 22 15.19 0.02 21.94
N SER A 23 15.21 0.83 22.99
CA SER A 23 16.20 0.74 24.06
C SER A 23 15.54 1.05 25.40
N LYS A 24 15.98 0.40 26.47
CA LYS A 24 15.49 0.64 27.84
C LYS A 24 15.80 2.06 28.34
N ALA A 25 16.81 2.72 27.78
CA ALA A 25 17.17 4.09 28.14
C ALA A 25 16.23 5.13 27.49
N ALA A 26 15.74 4.85 26.28
CA ALA A 26 14.86 5.76 25.55
C ALA A 26 13.37 5.56 25.85
N PHE A 27 12.99 4.39 26.38
CA PHE A 27 11.60 4.04 26.65
C PHE A 27 11.45 3.44 28.04
N GLU A 28 10.56 4.03 28.83
CA GLU A 28 10.20 3.56 30.17
C GLU A 28 9.56 2.17 30.14
N ALA A 29 8.75 1.90 29.10
CA ALA A 29 8.02 0.65 28.91
C ALA A 29 7.93 0.25 27.42
N LYS A 30 7.72 -1.05 27.16
CA LYS A 30 7.66 -1.58 25.79
C LYS A 30 6.43 -1.07 25.03
N GLU A 31 5.35 -0.81 25.75
CA GLU A 31 4.10 -0.23 25.27
C GLU A 31 4.32 1.20 24.76
N ALA A 32 5.14 2.00 25.47
CA ALA A 32 5.51 3.34 25.02
C ALA A 32 6.29 3.30 23.71
N TYR A 33 7.20 2.33 23.56
CA TYR A 33 7.89 2.08 22.30
C TYR A 33 6.93 1.70 21.17
N PHE A 34 5.99 0.79 21.41
CA PHE A 34 5.02 0.38 20.40
C PHE A 34 4.14 1.54 19.94
N ARG A 35 3.66 2.38 20.88
CA ARG A 35 2.95 3.62 20.54
C ARG A 35 3.81 4.56 19.70
N ALA A 36 5.09 4.72 20.05
CA ALA A 36 6.01 5.60 19.33
C ALA A 36 6.29 5.14 17.88
N ILE A 37 6.28 3.84 17.60
CA ILE A 37 6.42 3.33 16.23
C ILE A 37 5.08 3.25 15.48
N GLY A 38 3.96 3.56 16.15
CA GLY A 38 2.65 3.73 15.54
C GLY A 38 1.65 2.61 15.79
N TYR A 39 1.85 1.74 16.78
CA TYR A 39 0.80 0.81 17.22
C TYR A 39 -0.37 1.59 17.81
N ARG A 40 -1.59 1.09 17.56
CA ARG A 40 -2.85 1.62 18.08
C ARG A 40 -3.30 0.87 19.32
N GLU A 41 -4.13 1.54 20.09
CA GLU A 41 -4.90 0.93 21.17
C GLU A 41 -6.36 0.76 20.70
N GLU A 42 -6.84 -0.47 20.74
CA GLU A 42 -8.23 -0.85 20.47
C GLU A 42 -8.82 -1.36 21.79
N GLU A 43 -9.91 -0.75 22.26
CA GLU A 43 -10.60 -1.17 23.50
C GLU A 43 -9.68 -1.20 24.75
N GLY A 44 -8.74 -0.25 24.83
CA GLY A 44 -7.80 -0.16 25.95
C GLY A 44 -6.67 -1.20 25.92
N LYS A 45 -6.53 -1.96 24.82
CA LYS A 45 -5.43 -2.91 24.60
C LYS A 45 -4.65 -2.53 23.35
N LEU A 46 -3.34 -2.73 23.39
CA LEU A 46 -2.49 -2.54 22.22
C LEU A 46 -2.87 -3.56 21.13
N GLU A 47 -2.94 -3.12 19.88
CA GLU A 47 -3.20 -4.00 18.74
C GLU A 47 -2.13 -5.09 18.61
N THR A 48 -2.49 -6.21 17.95
CA THR A 48 -1.54 -7.29 17.70
C THR A 48 -0.52 -6.87 16.63
N THR A 49 0.63 -7.54 16.61
CA THR A 49 1.66 -7.25 15.60
C THR A 49 1.18 -7.56 14.19
N GLU A 50 0.33 -8.58 14.04
CA GLU A 50 -0.25 -9.01 12.77
C GLU A 50 -1.17 -7.90 12.19
N LYS A 51 -2.08 -7.35 13.01
CA LYS A 51 -2.94 -6.22 12.64
C LYS A 51 -2.11 -4.98 12.28
N TYR A 52 -1.09 -4.69 13.08
CA TYR A 52 -0.18 -3.58 12.81
C TYR A 52 0.53 -3.73 11.47
N LEU A 53 1.06 -4.92 11.16
CA LEU A 53 1.75 -5.20 9.91
C LEU A 53 0.81 -5.11 8.68
N GLU A 54 -0.43 -5.59 8.81
CA GLU A 54 -1.44 -5.46 7.76
C GLU A 54 -1.75 -3.99 7.45
N ARG A 55 -1.94 -3.18 8.50
CA ARG A 55 -2.18 -1.75 8.37
C ARG A 55 -0.98 -1.01 7.80
N LEU A 56 0.23 -1.33 8.25
CA LEU A 56 1.48 -0.78 7.72
C LEU A 56 1.60 -1.09 6.23
N GLY A 57 1.37 -2.34 5.82
CA GLY A 57 1.38 -2.74 4.42
C GLY A 57 0.35 -1.96 3.60
N SER A 58 -0.85 -1.77 4.14
CA SER A 58 -1.92 -0.99 3.48
C SER A 58 -1.54 0.48 3.29
N TYR A 59 -0.96 1.12 4.32
CA TYR A 59 -0.46 2.49 4.20
C TYR A 59 0.68 2.61 3.17
N MET A 60 1.58 1.64 3.13
CA MET A 60 2.69 1.65 2.17
C MET A 60 2.24 1.36 0.74
N LYS A 61 1.19 0.55 0.55
CA LYS A 61 0.53 0.41 -0.76
C LYS A 61 -0.07 1.74 -1.21
N LEU A 62 -0.82 2.40 -0.33
CA LEU A 62 -1.42 3.70 -0.64
C LEU A 62 -0.35 4.77 -0.94
N TYR A 63 0.75 4.78 -0.19
CA TYR A 63 1.87 5.67 -0.44
C TYR A 63 2.55 5.37 -1.79
N GLY A 64 2.75 4.10 -2.12
CA GLY A 64 3.25 3.69 -3.43
C GLY A 64 2.31 4.10 -4.57
N ALA A 65 0.99 4.01 -4.36
CA ALA A 65 -0.01 4.50 -5.30
C ALA A 65 0.11 6.02 -5.51
N LEU A 66 0.15 6.80 -4.42
CA LEU A 66 0.37 8.25 -4.46
C LEU A 66 1.62 8.61 -5.27
N VAL A 67 2.72 7.87 -5.08
CA VAL A 67 4.00 8.11 -5.76
C VAL A 67 3.95 7.83 -7.27
N GLN A 68 3.18 6.83 -7.70
CA GLN A 68 3.14 6.44 -9.11
C GLN A 68 2.03 7.10 -9.92
N THR A 69 0.98 7.58 -9.28
CA THR A 69 -0.20 8.11 -9.99
C THR A 69 0.15 9.43 -10.66
N GLU A 70 -0.10 9.50 -11.96
CA GLU A 70 -0.13 10.74 -12.72
C GLU A 70 -1.56 10.92 -13.23
N ALA A 71 -2.16 12.09 -12.94
CA ALA A 71 -3.43 12.46 -13.55
C ALA A 71 -3.16 13.02 -14.94
N GLN A 72 -4.04 12.76 -15.91
CA GLN A 72 -3.84 13.17 -17.30
C GLN A 72 -3.54 14.67 -17.39
N GLY A 73 -2.33 15.02 -17.83
CA GLY A 73 -1.88 16.41 -17.98
C GLY A 73 -1.45 17.12 -16.70
N VAL A 74 -1.48 16.47 -15.53
CA VAL A 74 -1.08 17.07 -14.25
C VAL A 74 0.14 16.35 -13.69
N GLN A 75 1.24 17.09 -13.53
CA GLN A 75 2.45 16.58 -12.90
C GLN A 75 2.17 16.23 -11.44
N ASN A 76 2.56 15.03 -11.02
CA ASN A 76 2.50 14.63 -9.63
C ASN A 76 3.60 15.32 -8.81
N MET A 77 3.19 16.16 -7.86
CA MET A 77 4.11 16.90 -6.97
C MET A 77 4.88 15.98 -6.00
N HIS A 78 4.40 14.76 -5.75
CA HIS A 78 5.05 13.73 -4.94
C HIS A 78 5.25 12.46 -5.75
N GLY A 79 5.78 12.62 -6.97
CA GLY A 79 5.87 11.55 -7.95
C GLY A 79 7.07 10.61 -7.76
N LEU A 80 7.46 9.95 -8.86
CA LEU A 80 8.49 8.91 -8.89
C LEU A 80 9.90 9.37 -8.44
N GLU A 81 10.19 10.67 -8.42
CA GLU A 81 11.44 11.20 -7.87
C GLU A 81 11.49 11.04 -6.36
N GLU A 82 10.42 11.43 -5.67
CA GLU A 82 10.31 11.21 -4.23
C GLU A 82 10.24 9.72 -3.88
N GLY A 83 9.60 8.90 -4.74
CA GLY A 83 9.65 7.45 -4.61
C GLY A 83 11.06 6.85 -4.70
N TRP A 84 11.89 7.38 -5.61
CA TRP A 84 13.29 6.97 -5.74
C TRP A 84 14.14 7.40 -4.54
N VAL A 85 13.96 8.65 -4.10
CA VAL A 85 14.62 9.18 -2.89
C VAL A 85 14.21 8.37 -1.66
N TRP A 86 12.94 8.01 -1.54
CA TRP A 86 12.43 7.13 -0.49
C TRP A 86 13.16 5.79 -0.49
N LEU A 87 13.27 5.10 -1.64
CA LEU A 87 13.98 3.81 -1.74
C LEU A 87 15.44 3.92 -1.33
N ALA A 88 16.15 4.95 -1.81
CA ALA A 88 17.54 5.16 -1.48
C ALA A 88 17.74 5.42 0.01
N ARG A 89 16.94 6.31 0.62
CA ARG A 89 16.98 6.59 2.06
C ARG A 89 16.64 5.35 2.89
N PHE A 90 15.63 4.60 2.44
CA PHE A 90 15.16 3.39 3.09
C PHE A 90 16.27 2.33 3.16
N LEU A 91 16.87 1.98 2.02
CA LEU A 91 17.87 0.91 1.94
C LEU A 91 19.19 1.29 2.60
N ASN A 92 19.55 2.58 2.62
CA ASN A 92 20.81 3.04 3.21
C ASN A 92 20.75 3.18 4.74
N ASN A 93 19.58 3.43 5.33
CA ASN A 93 19.50 3.83 6.74
C ASN A 93 18.66 2.90 7.62
N LEU A 94 17.70 2.16 7.06
CA LEU A 94 16.76 1.40 7.90
C LEU A 94 17.30 -0.02 8.16
N PRO A 95 17.19 -0.51 9.41
CA PRO A 95 17.63 -1.86 9.73
C PRO A 95 16.68 -2.87 9.12
N ALA A 96 17.22 -3.91 8.48
CA ALA A 96 16.42 -5.04 8.01
C ALA A 96 15.68 -5.70 9.17
N ASN A 97 14.35 -5.65 9.17
CA ASN A 97 13.46 -6.30 10.15
C ASN A 97 12.05 -6.50 9.55
N VAL A 98 11.14 -7.17 10.29
CA VAL A 98 9.79 -7.48 9.80
C VAL A 98 8.99 -6.26 9.32
N TYR A 99 9.04 -5.13 10.03
CA TYR A 99 8.29 -3.92 9.67
C TYR A 99 8.83 -3.31 8.37
N THR A 100 10.15 -3.22 8.26
CA THR A 100 10.81 -2.71 7.05
C THR A 100 10.61 -3.64 5.86
N ALA A 101 10.60 -4.96 6.07
CA ALA A 101 10.34 -5.93 5.02
C ALA A 101 8.93 -5.75 4.45
N VAL A 102 7.91 -5.62 5.31
CA VAL A 102 6.52 -5.38 4.87
C VAL A 102 6.39 -4.03 4.18
N ALA A 103 7.04 -2.98 4.70
CA ALA A 103 6.99 -1.66 4.07
C ALA A 103 7.57 -1.67 2.65
N LEU A 104 8.76 -2.27 2.48
CA LEU A 104 9.44 -2.36 1.20
C LEU A 104 8.64 -3.22 0.20
N GLU A 105 8.14 -4.38 0.63
CA GLU A 105 7.36 -5.28 -0.22
C GLU A 105 6.08 -4.61 -0.72
N ALA A 106 5.32 -3.97 0.17
CA ALA A 106 4.12 -3.22 -0.18
C ALA A 106 4.40 -2.07 -1.16
N PHE A 107 5.47 -1.30 -0.91
CA PHE A 107 5.86 -0.18 -1.77
C PHE A 107 6.26 -0.65 -3.17
N LEU A 108 7.08 -1.70 -3.28
CA LEU A 108 7.53 -2.25 -4.56
C LEU A 108 6.37 -2.83 -5.37
N ARG A 109 5.43 -3.53 -4.72
CA ARG A 109 4.24 -4.06 -5.42
C ARG A 109 3.41 -2.96 -6.07
N MET A 110 3.33 -1.79 -5.44
CA MET A 110 2.56 -0.68 -5.99
C MET A 110 3.40 0.13 -6.97
N ALA A 111 4.49 0.76 -6.53
CA ALA A 111 5.22 1.75 -7.33
C ALA A 111 6.29 1.15 -8.26
N GLY A 112 6.63 -0.14 -8.11
CA GLY A 112 7.79 -0.72 -8.79
C GLY A 112 7.68 -0.75 -10.31
N PHE A 113 6.49 -0.92 -10.88
CA PHE A 113 6.29 -0.85 -12.33
C PHE A 113 6.60 0.54 -12.88
N ALA A 114 6.13 1.59 -12.21
CA ALA A 114 6.41 2.97 -12.59
C ALA A 114 7.89 3.35 -12.43
N LEU A 115 8.48 2.94 -11.31
CA LEU A 115 9.90 3.17 -11.03
C LEU A 115 10.81 2.45 -12.04
N HIS A 116 10.49 1.22 -12.41
CA HIS A 116 11.22 0.49 -13.45
C HIS A 116 11.10 1.19 -14.80
N ARG A 117 9.90 1.65 -15.19
CA ARG A 117 9.72 2.38 -16.45
C ARG A 117 10.53 3.67 -16.52
N LYS A 118 10.58 4.44 -15.43
CA LYS A 118 11.35 5.70 -15.36
C LYS A 118 12.86 5.47 -15.29
N TYR A 119 13.34 4.59 -14.41
CA TYR A 119 14.77 4.45 -14.09
C TYR A 119 15.46 3.21 -14.70
N LYS A 120 14.71 2.31 -15.34
CA LYS A 120 15.19 1.18 -16.15
C LYS A 120 16.26 0.33 -15.43
N SER A 121 17.49 0.35 -15.94
CA SER A 121 18.60 -0.44 -15.42
C SER A 121 19.02 -0.04 -14.01
N GLN A 122 18.82 1.23 -13.61
CA GLN A 122 19.15 1.67 -12.26
C GLN A 122 18.20 1.03 -11.24
N PHE A 123 16.91 0.90 -11.56
CA PHE A 123 15.97 0.18 -10.69
C PHE A 123 16.35 -1.29 -10.52
N ARG A 124 16.83 -1.95 -11.58
CA ARG A 124 17.34 -3.34 -11.49
C ARG A 124 18.55 -3.46 -10.55
N LYS A 125 19.43 -2.45 -10.49
CA LYS A 125 20.53 -2.44 -9.51
C LYS A 125 20.03 -2.34 -8.08
N ILE A 126 18.98 -1.55 -7.84
CA ILE A 126 18.32 -1.47 -6.52
C ILE A 126 17.74 -2.83 -6.14
N LEU A 127 17.03 -3.51 -7.04
CA LEU A 127 16.53 -4.87 -6.80
C LEU A 127 17.65 -5.87 -6.49
N LYS A 128 18.78 -5.77 -7.20
CA LYS A 128 19.96 -6.58 -6.91
C LYS A 128 20.48 -6.32 -5.48
N ALA A 129 20.61 -5.06 -5.07
CA ALA A 129 21.02 -4.71 -3.71
C ALA A 129 20.03 -5.21 -2.65
N ILE A 130 18.72 -5.15 -2.93
CA ILE A 130 17.68 -5.72 -2.06
C ILE A 130 17.89 -7.24 -1.90
N SER A 131 18.11 -7.96 -2.99
CA SER A 131 18.33 -9.41 -2.96
C SER A 131 19.61 -9.80 -2.21
N GLU A 132 20.73 -9.15 -2.53
CA GLU A 132 22.05 -9.54 -2.02
C GLU A 132 22.33 -9.06 -0.59
N GLN A 133 21.77 -7.91 -0.20
CA GLN A 133 22.09 -7.29 1.09
C GLN A 133 20.89 -7.31 2.03
N PHE A 134 19.76 -6.73 1.61
CA PHE A 134 18.62 -6.55 2.51
C PHE A 134 17.94 -7.88 2.87
N ILE A 135 17.67 -8.74 1.89
CA ILE A 135 17.08 -10.06 2.12
C ILE A 135 18.03 -10.96 2.91
N GLN A 136 19.33 -10.91 2.63
CA GLN A 136 20.30 -11.67 3.41
C GLN A 136 20.30 -11.24 4.88
N ALA A 137 20.32 -9.93 5.14
CA ALA A 137 20.22 -9.39 6.51
C ALA A 137 18.89 -9.75 7.21
N LEU A 138 17.79 -9.93 6.46
CA LEU A 138 16.53 -10.45 7.02
C LEU A 138 16.63 -11.93 7.39
N LYS A 139 17.26 -12.76 6.54
CA LYS A 139 17.46 -14.20 6.79
C LYS A 139 18.34 -14.44 8.02
N ASP A 140 19.40 -13.66 8.17
CA ASP A 140 20.35 -13.78 9.28
C ASP A 140 19.69 -13.52 10.65
N ARG A 141 18.55 -12.80 10.68
CA ARG A 141 17.78 -12.59 11.92
C ARG A 141 16.97 -13.79 12.37
N GLY A 142 16.59 -14.68 11.46
CA GLY A 142 15.83 -15.90 11.77
C GLY A 142 14.44 -15.69 12.39
N ASP A 143 13.79 -14.53 12.21
CA ASP A 143 12.41 -14.31 12.71
C ASP A 143 11.39 -15.04 11.79
N PRO A 144 10.62 -16.02 12.29
CA PRO A 144 9.68 -16.79 11.49
C PRO A 144 8.62 -15.93 10.76
N ARG A 145 8.27 -14.76 11.31
CA ARG A 145 7.29 -13.84 10.71
C ARG A 145 7.80 -13.21 9.41
N ILE A 146 9.12 -13.15 9.25
CA ILE A 146 9.76 -12.53 8.08
C ILE A 146 9.78 -13.49 6.89
N SER A 147 9.78 -14.81 7.11
CA SER A 147 9.90 -15.82 6.05
C SER A 147 8.87 -15.63 4.93
N SER A 148 7.61 -15.38 5.27
CA SER A 148 6.55 -15.16 4.27
C SER A 148 6.80 -13.90 3.43
N VAL A 149 7.37 -12.85 4.02
CA VAL A 149 7.67 -11.58 3.34
C VAL A 149 8.89 -11.73 2.44
N ILE A 150 9.91 -12.46 2.90
CA ILE A 150 11.09 -12.81 2.09
C ILE A 150 10.65 -13.55 0.83
N THR A 151 9.82 -14.60 0.97
CA THR A 151 9.30 -15.35 -0.19
C THR A 151 8.60 -14.42 -1.17
N ARG A 152 7.68 -13.56 -0.70
CA ARG A 152 7.00 -12.60 -1.59
C ARG A 152 7.94 -11.62 -2.29
N LEU A 153 8.99 -11.15 -1.62
CA LEU A 153 10.00 -10.28 -2.22
C LEU A 153 10.84 -11.02 -3.27
N GLN A 154 11.24 -12.26 -3.00
CA GLN A 154 11.96 -13.10 -3.95
C GLN A 154 11.08 -13.38 -5.17
N ASP A 155 9.84 -13.83 -4.96
CA ASP A 155 8.86 -14.10 -6.02
C ASP A 155 8.65 -12.86 -6.90
N TYR A 156 8.54 -11.67 -6.29
CA TYR A 156 8.39 -10.41 -7.01
C TYR A 156 9.56 -10.14 -7.96
N MET A 157 10.79 -10.42 -7.52
CA MET A 157 12.00 -10.22 -8.32
C MET A 157 12.17 -11.29 -9.39
N GLU A 158 11.96 -12.57 -9.05
CA GLU A 158 12.10 -13.71 -9.96
C GLU A 158 11.07 -13.67 -11.08
N SER A 159 9.80 -13.39 -10.74
CA SER A 159 8.72 -13.24 -11.73
C SER A 159 8.78 -11.94 -12.54
N ASN A 160 9.74 -11.06 -12.24
CA ASN A 160 9.82 -9.70 -12.77
C ASN A 160 8.46 -8.97 -12.69
N ALA A 161 7.78 -9.06 -11.54
CA ALA A 161 6.43 -8.51 -11.36
C ALA A 161 6.37 -7.00 -11.63
N PHE A 162 7.48 -6.27 -11.45
CA PHE A 162 7.64 -4.86 -11.83
C PHE A 162 7.56 -4.59 -13.34
N LEU A 163 7.43 -5.59 -14.20
CA LEU A 163 7.14 -5.39 -15.64
C LEU A 163 5.64 -5.37 -15.93
N LYS A 164 4.81 -5.79 -14.98
CA LYS A 164 3.36 -5.86 -15.12
C LYS A 164 2.72 -4.67 -14.44
N GLU A 165 1.66 -4.14 -15.05
CA GLU A 165 0.85 -3.09 -14.44
C GLU A 165 0.17 -3.63 -13.17
N PRO A 166 0.30 -2.95 -12.01
CA PRO A 166 -0.36 -3.36 -10.78
C PRO A 166 -1.87 -3.14 -10.89
N GLU A 167 -2.60 -3.93 -10.12
CA GLU A 167 -4.06 -3.87 -10.09
C GLU A 167 -4.55 -2.46 -9.71
N GLY A 168 -5.52 -1.95 -10.48
CA GLY A 168 -6.13 -0.65 -10.21
C GLY A 168 -5.23 0.56 -10.50
N TRP A 169 -4.11 0.41 -11.22
CA TRP A 169 -3.25 1.56 -11.59
C TRP A 169 -4.04 2.63 -12.33
N ARG A 170 -4.74 2.26 -13.41
CA ARG A 170 -5.47 3.20 -14.25
C ARG A 170 -6.89 3.40 -13.73
N LEU A 171 -7.30 4.66 -13.70
CA LEU A 171 -8.72 4.99 -13.62
C LEU A 171 -9.38 4.42 -14.88
N LYS A 172 -10.46 3.67 -14.72
CA LYS A 172 -11.24 3.18 -15.87
C LYS A 172 -11.91 4.39 -16.52
N ASP A 173 -11.70 4.55 -17.82
CA ASP A 173 -12.25 5.69 -18.59
C ASP A 173 -13.78 5.64 -18.73
N SER A 174 -14.41 4.47 -18.55
CA SER A 174 -15.86 4.33 -18.51
C SER A 174 -16.37 4.31 -17.07
N LEU A 175 -17.32 5.21 -16.77
CA LEU A 175 -18.14 5.10 -15.57
C LEU A 175 -18.98 3.83 -15.69
N LEU A 176 -18.67 2.81 -14.88
CA LEU A 176 -19.45 1.56 -14.79
C LEU A 176 -20.93 1.80 -14.38
N SER A 177 -21.33 3.04 -14.09
CA SER A 177 -22.72 3.42 -13.85
C SER A 177 -23.61 3.21 -15.07
N SER A 178 -23.06 3.20 -16.30
CA SER A 178 -23.86 2.86 -17.50
C SER A 178 -24.24 1.39 -17.55
N ASP A 179 -23.45 0.52 -16.93
CA ASP A 179 -23.67 -0.93 -16.92
C ASP A 179 -24.59 -1.37 -15.77
N LEU A 180 -24.99 -0.42 -14.91
CA LEU A 180 -25.94 -0.60 -13.82
C LEU A 180 -27.35 -0.09 -14.18
N VAL A 181 -27.64 0.17 -15.47
CA VAL A 181 -29.01 0.44 -15.91
C VAL A 181 -29.81 -0.84 -15.68
N PRO A 182 -30.85 -0.84 -14.80
CA PRO A 182 -31.72 -1.99 -14.65
C PRO A 182 -32.35 -2.31 -16.00
N ASP A 183 -32.41 -3.59 -16.36
CA ASP A 183 -33.02 -4.06 -17.60
C ASP A 183 -34.35 -3.33 -17.86
N ALA A 184 -34.56 -2.93 -19.11
CA ALA A 184 -35.75 -2.19 -19.54
C ALA A 184 -37.07 -2.92 -19.25
N ASP A 185 -37.01 -4.21 -18.93
CA ASP A 185 -38.14 -5.03 -18.50
C ASP A 185 -38.76 -4.56 -17.17
N HIS A 186 -38.02 -3.86 -16.31
CA HIS A 186 -38.59 -3.25 -15.10
C HIS A 186 -39.41 -1.99 -15.38
N ARG A 187 -39.24 -1.33 -16.53
CA ARG A 187 -40.05 -0.14 -16.89
C ARG A 187 -41.41 -0.51 -17.45
N GLN A 188 -41.58 -1.69 -18.07
CA GLN A 188 -42.88 -2.11 -18.60
C GLN A 188 -43.85 -2.57 -17.50
N GLN A 189 -43.37 -3.15 -16.40
CA GLN A 189 -44.28 -3.63 -15.34
C GLN A 189 -45.01 -2.49 -14.59
N HIS A 190 -44.44 -1.29 -14.53
CA HIS A 190 -45.10 -0.14 -13.89
C HIS A 190 -46.16 0.53 -14.76
N TYR A 191 -46.14 0.35 -16.09
CA TYR A 191 -47.16 0.93 -16.98
C TYR A 191 -48.37 0.01 -17.21
N TYR A 192 -48.27 -1.29 -16.93
CA TYR A 192 -49.38 -2.24 -17.10
C TYR A 192 -50.20 -2.51 -15.83
N SER A 193 -49.91 -1.84 -14.71
CA SER A 193 -50.63 -2.07 -13.43
C SER A 193 -51.66 -0.99 -13.07
N GLN A 194 -51.94 -0.03 -13.96
CA GLN A 194 -52.83 1.10 -13.66
C GLN A 194 -54.17 1.11 -14.43
N ASP A 195 -54.60 -0.04 -14.95
CA ASP A 195 -55.95 -0.22 -15.49
C ASP A 195 -56.60 -1.50 -14.93
N ARG A 196 -57.06 -1.43 -13.67
CA ARG A 196 -58.11 -2.31 -13.18
C ARG A 196 -59.26 -1.47 -12.63
N HIS A 197 -60.30 -1.41 -13.47
CA HIS A 197 -61.65 -0.96 -13.20
C HIS A 197 -62.15 -1.25 -11.78
N PHE A 198 -62.56 -0.20 -11.07
CA PHE A 198 -63.49 -0.29 -9.94
C PHE A 198 -64.90 -0.52 -10.49
N TYR A 199 -65.41 -1.75 -10.39
CA TYR A 199 -66.85 -2.02 -10.48
C TYR A 199 -67.43 -2.01 -9.06
N TYR A 200 -68.28 -1.02 -8.77
CA TYR A 200 -69.18 -1.05 -7.62
C TYR A 200 -70.35 -1.98 -7.94
N GLN A 201 -70.54 -3.04 -7.16
CA GLN A 201 -71.81 -3.76 -7.10
C GLN A 201 -72.73 -3.10 -6.07
N ARG A 202 -73.99 -2.93 -6.45
CA ARG A 202 -75.13 -2.56 -5.62
C ARG A 202 -75.98 -3.80 -5.39
#